data_AF-A0A973GWV7-F1
#
_entry.id   AF-A0A973GWV7-F1
#
_cell.length_a   1.000
_cell.length_b   1.000
_cell.length_c   1.000
_cell.angle_alpha   90.00
_cell.angle_beta   90.00
_cell.angle_gamma   90.00
#
_symmetry.space_group_name_H-M   'P 1'
#
loop_
_entity.id
_entity.type
_entity.pdbx_description
1 polymer ?
#
loop_
_entity_poly.entity_id
_entity_poly.type
_entity_poly.pdbx_seq_one_letter_code
_entity_poly.pdbx_strand_id
1 'polypeptide(L)'
;MFISELKRLYKNNLIRWIIPCLFITFNLFSASIFYGKENLDYKNELSQMNQVEIIENSYLNDQINAYANYQNDIINRIESNNAKLNMSVFNDEFVRTQLESENQTLTKIQSMNVEIVPSYAITQFFESYIFSIIILVLCSLLIYSLFFEDILHQSMFLYKSTKNSLNKLFFIKLAVFLFIVIIFTFLCLGVIFLMTQWDGISLNTPIQWLLDYRFNITMFTLFDQIVLLMFIQAFAAIFIGVFVLMLVILFRNLSLGYGVTLLFLLSEYFLYSFTSVSSSFTVFKYINLYYYLFGTINHVQWVLVANRMFDFSLVSLLFSFALGFIVLLISLCNYKNSSLGFSNHNARGFQVNSTSLVWHEFLRTVFFNKGFLIVLLILIYSLNRYSSFTVSKSQGQLDYELIESRYYGELNETILNKISQDIDESHKALVILTNQNNDGQNQL
;
A
#
# COMPACT_ATOMS: atom_id res chain seq x y z
N MET A 1 -8.15 -25.48 23.23
CA MET A 1 -8.77 -24.13 23.18
C MET A 1 -8.43 -23.38 21.89
N PHE A 2 -7.17 -23.26 21.49
CA PHE A 2 -6.82 -22.75 20.14
C PHE A 2 -7.47 -23.55 18.99
N ILE A 3 -7.28 -24.88 18.99
CA ILE A 3 -7.89 -25.77 17.98
C ILE A 3 -9.42 -25.73 18.01
N SER A 4 -10.05 -25.54 19.18
CA SER A 4 -11.51 -25.45 19.28
C SER A 4 -12.04 -24.15 18.69
N GLU A 5 -11.33 -23.04 18.88
CA GLU A 5 -11.67 -21.76 18.24
C GLU A 5 -11.53 -21.83 16.72
N LEU A 6 -10.47 -22.47 16.19
CA LEU A 6 -10.34 -22.72 14.76
C LEU A 6 -11.50 -23.56 14.20
N LYS A 7 -11.88 -24.65 14.90
CA LYS A 7 -13.03 -25.48 14.50
C LYS A 7 -14.35 -24.70 14.54
N ARG A 8 -14.53 -23.82 15.51
CA ARG A 8 -15.71 -22.95 15.62
C ARG A 8 -15.78 -21.97 14.46
N LEU A 9 -14.65 -21.32 14.17
CA LEU A 9 -14.49 -20.38 13.07
C LEU A 9 -14.78 -21.06 11.72
N TYR A 10 -14.29 -22.28 11.50
CA TYR A 10 -14.58 -23.06 10.30
C TYR A 10 -16.08 -23.44 10.15
N LYS A 11 -16.79 -23.63 11.27
CA LYS A 11 -18.24 -23.90 11.26
C LYS A 11 -19.08 -22.65 11.00
N ASN A 12 -18.51 -21.45 11.13
CA ASN A 12 -19.24 -20.23 10.82
C ASN A 12 -19.44 -20.13 9.29
N ASN A 13 -20.71 -20.18 8.86
CA ASN A 13 -21.10 -20.16 7.46
C ASN A 13 -20.57 -18.94 6.70
N LEU A 14 -20.52 -17.78 7.36
CA LEU A 14 -20.07 -16.52 6.73
C LEU A 14 -18.58 -16.60 6.39
N ILE A 15 -17.76 -17.09 7.31
CA ILE A 15 -16.31 -17.25 7.11
C ILE A 15 -16.02 -18.34 6.09
N ARG A 16 -16.73 -19.47 6.18
CA ARG A 16 -16.55 -20.62 5.30
C ARG A 16 -16.71 -20.26 3.82
N TRP A 17 -17.59 -19.30 3.50
CA TRP A 17 -17.82 -18.86 2.12
C TRP A 17 -16.98 -17.64 1.74
N ILE A 18 -16.86 -16.65 2.63
CA ILE A 18 -16.21 -15.39 2.27
C ILE A 18 -14.69 -15.52 2.13
N ILE A 19 -14.00 -16.31 2.97
CA ILE A 19 -12.54 -16.47 2.84
C ILE A 19 -12.17 -17.06 1.46
N PRO A 20 -12.81 -18.15 0.98
CA PRO A 20 -12.61 -18.62 -0.39
C PRO A 20 -12.95 -17.57 -1.45
N CYS A 21 -14.03 -16.82 -1.31
CA CYS A 21 -14.38 -15.76 -2.26
C CYS A 21 -13.31 -14.67 -2.33
N LEU A 22 -12.78 -14.22 -1.19
CA LEU A 22 -11.68 -13.25 -1.14
C LEU A 22 -10.42 -13.80 -1.82
N PHE A 23 -10.09 -15.06 -1.56
CA PHE A 23 -8.96 -15.71 -2.19
C PHE A 23 -9.15 -15.84 -3.71
N ILE A 24 -10.32 -16.28 -4.17
CA ILE A 24 -10.65 -16.37 -5.61
C ILE A 24 -10.56 -14.98 -6.27
N THR A 25 -11.08 -13.94 -5.61
CA THR A 25 -11.01 -12.55 -6.11
C THR A 25 -9.56 -12.12 -6.30
N PHE A 26 -8.70 -12.41 -5.33
CA PHE A 26 -7.27 -12.14 -5.44
C PHE A 26 -6.61 -12.91 -6.59
N ASN A 27 -6.91 -14.20 -6.75
CA ASN A 27 -6.37 -15.01 -7.84
C ASN A 27 -6.81 -14.51 -9.22
N LEU A 28 -8.09 -14.15 -9.38
CA LEU A 28 -8.60 -13.60 -10.64
C LEU A 28 -7.93 -12.26 -10.97
N PHE A 29 -7.75 -11.41 -9.97
CA PHE A 29 -7.02 -10.16 -10.13
C PHE A 29 -5.57 -10.39 -10.56
N SER A 30 -4.82 -11.25 -9.85
CA SER A 30 -3.44 -11.57 -10.22
C SER A 30 -3.36 -12.17 -11.63
N ALA A 31 -4.23 -13.12 -11.97
CA ALA A 31 -4.27 -13.70 -13.31
C ALA A 31 -4.57 -12.64 -14.39
N SER A 32 -5.46 -11.67 -14.11
CA SER A 32 -5.79 -10.59 -15.06
C SER A 32 -4.62 -9.64 -15.31
N ILE A 33 -3.72 -9.44 -14.35
CA ILE A 33 -2.52 -8.62 -14.56
C ILE A 33 -1.47 -9.40 -15.36
N PHE A 34 -1.13 -10.60 -14.91
CA PHE A 34 -0.03 -11.37 -15.50
C PHE A 34 -0.38 -11.91 -16.90
N TYR A 35 -1.64 -12.23 -17.17
CA TYR A 35 -2.08 -12.75 -18.47
C TYR A 35 -3.12 -11.85 -19.16
N GLY A 36 -3.24 -10.61 -18.71
CA GLY A 36 -4.06 -9.61 -19.36
C GLY A 36 -3.55 -9.29 -20.76
N LYS A 37 -4.46 -8.85 -21.63
CA LYS A 37 -4.13 -8.44 -23.00
C LYS A 37 -2.98 -7.43 -23.03
N GLU A 38 -2.97 -6.49 -22.10
CA GLU A 38 -1.95 -5.43 -22.01
C GLU A 38 -0.55 -5.95 -21.69
N ASN A 39 -0.42 -6.92 -20.77
CA ASN A 39 0.88 -7.52 -20.47
C ASN A 39 1.38 -8.35 -21.67
N LEU A 40 0.46 -8.99 -22.40
CA LEU A 40 0.77 -9.73 -23.62
C LEU A 40 1.23 -8.79 -24.74
N ASP A 41 0.50 -7.69 -24.97
CA ASP A 41 0.84 -6.67 -25.96
C ASP A 41 2.21 -6.05 -25.62
N TYR A 42 2.45 -5.69 -24.37
CA TYR A 42 3.74 -5.21 -23.86
C TYR A 42 4.88 -6.21 -24.11
N LYS A 43 4.66 -7.50 -23.82
CA LYS A 43 5.67 -8.55 -24.04
C LYS A 43 5.98 -8.76 -25.52
N ASN A 44 4.95 -8.73 -26.36
CA ASN A 44 5.11 -8.86 -27.81
C ASN A 44 5.95 -7.70 -28.35
N GLU A 45 5.67 -6.46 -27.95
CA GLU A 45 6.48 -5.29 -28.32
C GLU A 45 7.92 -5.39 -27.81
N LEU A 46 8.12 -5.77 -26.54
CA LEU A 46 9.47 -5.98 -25.98
C LEU A 46 10.27 -7.02 -26.79
N SER A 47 9.63 -8.11 -27.21
CA SER A 47 10.29 -9.15 -28.02
C SER A 47 10.65 -8.69 -29.44
N GLN A 48 9.93 -7.68 -29.95
CA GLN A 48 10.08 -7.13 -31.31
C GLN A 48 10.96 -5.86 -31.35
N MET A 49 11.52 -5.41 -30.22
CA MET A 49 12.37 -4.20 -30.12
C MET A 49 13.52 -4.14 -31.12
N ASN A 50 14.10 -5.29 -31.49
CA ASN A 50 15.20 -5.34 -32.46
C ASN A 50 14.74 -5.12 -33.91
N GLN A 51 13.43 -5.07 -34.18
CA GLN A 51 12.85 -5.09 -35.51
C GLN A 51 11.89 -3.91 -35.79
N VAL A 52 11.45 -3.19 -34.75
CA VAL A 52 10.40 -2.16 -34.86
C VAL A 52 11.00 -0.77 -34.62
N GLU A 53 10.96 0.09 -35.64
CA GLU A 53 11.43 1.49 -35.59
C GLU A 53 10.52 2.41 -34.77
N ILE A 54 9.27 2.02 -34.49
CA ILE A 54 8.26 2.83 -33.81
C ILE A 54 7.65 2.05 -32.65
N ILE A 55 8.05 2.38 -31.43
CA ILE A 55 7.45 1.83 -30.21
C ILE A 55 6.18 2.63 -29.92
N GLU A 56 5.01 2.03 -30.13
CA GLU A 56 3.72 2.68 -29.87
C GLU A 56 3.41 2.78 -28.36
N ASN A 57 3.93 1.86 -27.54
CA ASN A 57 3.70 1.87 -26.10
C ASN A 57 4.58 2.89 -25.37
N SER A 58 3.96 3.99 -24.92
CA SER A 58 4.61 5.06 -24.15
C SER A 58 5.39 4.55 -22.93
N TYR A 59 4.88 3.55 -22.20
CA TYR A 59 5.54 3.02 -21.00
C TYR A 59 6.81 2.25 -21.34
N LEU A 60 6.80 1.48 -22.43
CA LEU A 60 7.97 0.75 -22.91
C LEU A 60 9.06 1.73 -23.38
N ASN A 61 8.66 2.79 -24.08
CA ASN A 61 9.56 3.84 -24.54
C ASN A 61 10.21 4.59 -23.35
N ASP A 62 9.44 4.95 -22.33
CA ASP A 62 9.95 5.59 -21.11
C ASP A 62 10.97 4.71 -20.38
N GLN A 63 10.71 3.40 -20.29
CA GLN A 63 11.67 2.47 -19.72
C GLN A 63 12.95 2.43 -20.52
N ILE A 64 12.88 2.23 -21.85
CA ILE A 64 14.08 2.21 -22.69
C ILE A 64 14.89 3.49 -22.55
N ASN A 65 14.25 4.65 -22.60
CA ASN A 65 14.94 5.94 -22.48
C ASN A 65 15.60 6.10 -21.11
N ALA A 66 14.92 5.67 -20.04
CA ALA A 66 15.47 5.65 -18.69
C ALA A 66 16.68 4.72 -18.56
N TYR A 67 16.64 3.56 -19.22
CA TYR A 67 17.72 2.57 -19.17
C TYR A 67 18.91 2.92 -20.06
N ALA A 68 18.67 3.46 -21.25
CA ALA A 68 19.72 3.93 -22.16
C ALA A 68 20.60 5.00 -21.48
N ASN A 69 19.99 5.85 -20.66
CA ASN A 69 20.67 6.91 -19.92
C ASN A 69 21.12 6.49 -18.51
N TYR A 70 20.79 5.28 -18.06
CA TYR A 70 20.94 4.87 -16.66
C TYR A 70 22.37 5.00 -16.12
N GLN A 71 23.36 4.55 -16.89
CA GLN A 71 24.76 4.63 -16.49
C GLN A 71 25.23 6.09 -16.40
N ASN A 72 24.82 6.93 -17.35
CA ASN A 72 25.13 8.36 -17.34
C ASN A 72 24.45 9.07 -16.16
N ASP A 73 23.20 8.72 -15.84
CA ASP A 73 22.46 9.27 -14.70
C ASP A 73 23.14 8.91 -13.36
N ILE A 74 23.65 7.68 -13.23
CA ILE A 74 24.40 7.26 -12.03
C ILE A 74 25.70 8.06 -11.91
N ILE A 75 26.47 8.20 -12.98
CA ILE A 75 27.74 8.96 -12.99
C ILE A 75 27.46 10.42 -12.60
N ASN A 76 26.50 11.06 -13.26
CA ASN A 76 26.12 12.45 -12.99
C ASN A 76 25.67 12.65 -11.53
N ARG A 77 24.96 11.68 -10.94
CA ARG A 77 24.54 11.74 -9.52
C ARG A 77 25.71 11.60 -8.57
N ILE A 78 26.64 10.68 -8.82
CA ILE A 78 27.86 10.51 -8.00
C ILE A 78 28.69 11.79 -8.04
N GLU A 79 28.90 12.36 -9.23
CA GLU A 79 29.64 13.62 -9.40
C GLU A 79 28.97 14.78 -8.66
N SER A 80 27.65 14.95 -8.81
CA SER A 80 26.87 15.94 -8.07
C SER A 80 26.99 15.76 -6.55
N ASN A 81 26.91 14.53 -6.05
CA ASN A 81 27.00 14.27 -4.62
C ASN A 81 28.41 14.53 -4.06
N ASN A 82 29.46 14.19 -4.83
CA ASN A 82 30.84 14.54 -4.47
C ASN A 82 31.06 16.05 -4.47
N ALA A 83 30.48 16.79 -5.42
CA ALA A 83 30.51 18.25 -5.42
C ALA A 83 29.82 18.83 -4.16
N LYS A 84 28.65 18.28 -3.78
CA LYS A 84 27.94 18.69 -2.55
C LYS A 84 28.77 18.43 -1.28
N LEU A 85 29.46 17.28 -1.18
CA LEU A 85 30.32 16.95 -0.03
C LEU A 85 31.49 17.94 0.16
N ASN A 86 31.93 18.59 -0.91
CA ASN A 86 33.01 19.58 -0.91
C ASN A 86 32.52 21.02 -0.62
N MET A 87 31.21 21.28 -0.63
CA MET A 87 30.64 22.60 -0.35
C MET A 87 30.44 22.81 1.15
N SER A 88 30.79 24.01 1.64
CA SER A 88 30.65 24.39 3.05
C SER A 88 29.20 24.43 3.54
N VAL A 89 28.23 24.54 2.65
CA VAL A 89 26.79 24.54 2.96
C VAL A 89 26.28 23.16 3.41
N PHE A 90 26.94 22.08 2.99
CA PHE A 90 26.58 20.70 3.34
C PHE A 90 27.48 20.12 4.44
N ASN A 91 27.89 20.95 5.41
CA ASN A 91 28.77 20.52 6.50
C ASN A 91 28.05 19.82 7.66
N ASP A 92 26.74 19.64 7.58
CA ASP A 92 25.95 18.89 8.55
C ASP A 92 26.32 17.39 8.50
N GLU A 93 26.65 16.80 9.65
CA GLU A 93 27.04 15.39 9.80
C GLU A 93 25.99 14.44 9.20
N PHE A 94 24.70 14.73 9.39
CA PHE A 94 23.60 13.92 8.85
C PHE A 94 23.61 13.92 7.32
N VAL A 95 23.74 15.11 6.73
CA VAL A 95 23.69 15.28 5.27
C VAL A 95 24.92 14.66 4.61
N ARG A 96 26.11 14.82 5.21
CA ARG A 96 27.34 14.19 4.72
C ARG A 96 27.25 12.67 4.74
N THR A 97 26.78 12.09 5.85
CA THR A 97 26.62 10.64 6.00
C THR A 97 25.63 10.08 4.98
N GLN A 98 24.54 10.81 4.71
CA GLN A 98 23.55 10.43 3.70
C GLN A 98 24.15 10.43 2.28
N LEU A 99 24.86 11.49 1.90
CA LEU A 99 25.49 11.61 0.58
C LEU A 99 26.59 10.55 0.37
N GLU A 100 27.40 10.27 1.40
CA GLU A 100 28.42 9.22 1.37
C GLU A 100 27.78 7.82 1.21
N SER A 101 26.69 7.54 1.94
CA SER A 101 25.94 6.29 1.82
C SER A 101 25.28 6.15 0.44
N GLU A 102 24.72 7.22 -0.10
CA GLU A 102 24.12 7.22 -1.43
C GLU A 102 25.17 6.92 -2.50
N ASN A 103 26.34 7.56 -2.44
CA ASN A 103 27.45 7.31 -3.36
C ASN A 103 27.93 5.87 -3.31
N GLN A 104 28.13 5.31 -2.10
CA GLN A 104 28.51 3.90 -1.95
C GLN A 104 27.51 2.95 -2.60
N THR A 105 26.22 3.25 -2.54
CA THR A 105 25.22 2.43 -3.22
C THR A 105 25.22 2.66 -4.73
N LEU A 106 25.26 3.91 -5.20
CA LEU A 106 25.31 4.23 -6.63
C LEU A 106 26.50 3.54 -7.32
N THR A 107 27.67 3.48 -6.67
CA THR A 107 28.82 2.73 -7.20
C THR A 107 28.57 1.23 -7.27
N LYS A 108 27.85 0.64 -6.31
CA LYS A 108 27.43 -0.77 -6.38
C LYS A 108 26.44 -0.99 -7.52
N ILE A 109 25.47 -0.10 -7.69
CA ILE A 109 24.49 -0.16 -8.77
C ILE A 109 25.18 -0.04 -10.13
N GLN A 110 26.15 0.85 -10.27
CA GLN A 110 26.92 1.05 -11.51
C GLN A 110 27.58 -0.24 -11.99
N SER A 111 28.07 -1.06 -11.05
CA SER A 111 28.72 -2.34 -11.35
C SER A 111 27.77 -3.48 -11.72
N MET A 112 26.45 -3.27 -11.62
CA MET A 112 25.45 -4.28 -11.96
C MET A 112 25.08 -4.23 -13.44
N ASN A 113 25.02 -5.39 -14.08
CA ASN A 113 24.41 -5.53 -15.39
C ASN A 113 22.89 -5.65 -15.19
N VAL A 114 22.16 -4.55 -15.38
CA VAL A 114 20.70 -4.53 -15.26
C VAL A 114 20.11 -4.81 -16.63
N GLU A 115 19.49 -5.98 -16.79
CA GLU A 115 18.76 -6.34 -18.01
C GLU A 115 17.31 -5.84 -17.94
N ILE A 116 16.78 -5.39 -19.08
CA ILE A 116 15.37 -5.00 -19.19
C ILE A 116 14.53 -6.28 -19.27
N VAL A 117 13.71 -6.50 -18.27
CA VAL A 117 12.78 -7.64 -18.15
C VAL A 117 11.34 -7.14 -18.35
N PRO A 118 10.32 -8.00 -18.57
CA PRO A 118 8.95 -7.51 -18.61
C PRO A 118 8.44 -6.92 -17.28
N SER A 119 8.29 -5.59 -17.19
CA SER A 119 7.99 -4.86 -15.94
C SER A 119 6.52 -4.62 -15.65
N TYR A 120 5.66 -4.71 -16.66
CA TYR A 120 4.29 -4.25 -16.57
C TYR A 120 3.52 -4.93 -15.43
N ALA A 121 3.49 -6.27 -15.42
CA ALA A 121 2.74 -7.02 -14.42
C ALA A 121 3.19 -6.74 -12.97
N ILE A 122 4.50 -6.61 -12.74
CA ILE A 122 5.06 -6.37 -11.41
C ILE A 122 4.78 -4.93 -10.96
N THR A 123 4.90 -3.97 -11.86
CA THR A 123 4.62 -2.55 -11.56
C THR A 123 3.14 -2.38 -11.21
N GLN A 124 2.24 -2.96 -12.01
CA GLN A 124 0.80 -2.98 -11.73
C GLN A 124 0.47 -3.66 -10.40
N PHE A 125 1.21 -4.71 -10.03
CA PHE A 125 1.04 -5.36 -8.74
C PHE A 125 1.43 -4.42 -7.58
N PHE A 126 2.58 -3.74 -7.67
CA PHE A 126 3.03 -2.79 -6.64
C PHE A 126 2.13 -1.55 -6.49
N GLU A 127 1.50 -1.11 -7.57
CA GLU A 127 0.53 0.00 -7.55
C GLU A 127 -0.90 -0.43 -7.13
N SER A 128 -1.14 -1.73 -7.01
CA SER A 128 -2.49 -2.22 -6.70
C SER A 128 -2.84 -2.15 -5.22
N TYR A 129 -4.03 -1.62 -4.96
CA TYR A 129 -4.63 -1.57 -3.62
C TYR A 129 -5.45 -2.81 -3.25
N ILE A 130 -5.56 -3.78 -4.16
CA ILE A 130 -6.50 -4.90 -3.99
C ILE A 130 -6.10 -5.82 -2.83
N PHE A 131 -4.80 -6.09 -2.65
CA PHE A 131 -4.36 -6.86 -1.49
C PHE A 131 -4.73 -6.17 -0.18
N SER A 132 -4.47 -4.87 -0.06
CA SER A 132 -4.80 -4.04 1.11
C SER A 132 -6.29 -4.03 1.42
N ILE A 133 -7.16 -3.92 0.40
CA ILE A 133 -8.61 -4.00 0.57
C ILE A 133 -9.03 -5.38 1.07
N ILE A 134 -8.52 -6.45 0.44
CA ILE A 134 -8.87 -7.82 0.77
C ILE A 134 -8.45 -8.17 2.20
N ILE A 135 -7.23 -7.80 2.61
CA ILE A 135 -6.71 -8.10 3.94
C ILE A 135 -7.46 -7.30 5.03
N LEU A 136 -7.86 -6.05 4.75
CA LEU A 136 -8.71 -5.25 5.65
C LEU A 136 -10.09 -5.87 5.82
N VAL A 137 -10.71 -6.31 4.73
CA VAL A 137 -12.00 -7.01 4.75
C VAL A 137 -11.88 -8.31 5.56
N LEU A 138 -10.82 -9.09 5.33
CA LEU A 138 -10.54 -10.30 6.11
C LEU A 138 -10.42 -9.98 7.60
N CYS A 139 -9.62 -8.97 7.97
CA CYS A 139 -9.45 -8.56 9.37
C CYS A 139 -10.80 -8.19 10.01
N SER A 140 -11.60 -7.40 9.30
CA SER A 140 -12.94 -6.99 9.73
C SER A 140 -13.87 -8.19 9.99
N LEU A 141 -13.89 -9.16 9.08
CA LEU A 141 -14.69 -10.38 9.22
C LEU A 141 -14.26 -11.26 10.39
N LEU A 142 -12.95 -11.36 10.62
CA LEU A 142 -12.38 -12.12 11.74
C LEU A 142 -12.71 -11.46 13.08
N ILE A 143 -12.68 -10.14 13.18
CA ILE A 143 -13.08 -9.42 14.41
C ILE A 143 -14.55 -9.67 14.72
N TYR A 144 -15.41 -9.56 13.70
CA TYR A 144 -16.84 -9.83 13.84
C TYR A 144 -17.08 -11.25 14.38
N SER A 145 -16.50 -12.25 13.72
CA SER A 145 -16.74 -13.66 14.06
C SER A 145 -16.08 -14.12 15.37
N LEU A 146 -14.85 -13.70 15.66
CA LEU A 146 -14.14 -14.18 16.85
C LEU A 146 -14.58 -13.46 18.12
N PHE A 147 -14.84 -12.16 18.03
CA PHE A 147 -15.10 -11.34 19.22
C PHE A 147 -16.55 -10.93 19.31
N PHE A 148 -17.13 -10.41 18.24
CA PHE A 148 -18.45 -9.79 18.31
C PHE A 148 -19.60 -10.80 18.35
N GLU A 149 -19.50 -11.92 17.64
CA GLU A 149 -20.49 -13.00 17.70
C GLU A 149 -20.69 -13.51 19.14
N ASP A 150 -19.61 -13.62 19.91
CA ASP A 150 -19.68 -14.03 21.32
C ASP A 150 -20.28 -12.98 22.25
N ILE A 151 -20.11 -11.71 21.91
CA ILE A 151 -20.71 -10.59 22.62
C ILE A 151 -22.22 -10.55 22.33
N LEU A 152 -22.61 -10.70 21.06
CA LEU A 152 -24.01 -10.73 20.63
C LEU A 152 -24.79 -11.89 21.26
N HIS A 153 -24.23 -13.09 21.21
CA HIS A 153 -24.88 -14.30 21.71
C HIS A 153 -24.69 -14.52 23.21
N GLN A 154 -24.08 -13.56 23.93
CA GLN A 154 -23.87 -13.63 25.37
C GLN A 154 -23.07 -14.88 25.81
N SER A 155 -22.38 -15.55 24.89
CA SER A 155 -21.56 -16.73 25.20
C SER A 155 -20.35 -16.37 26.07
N MET A 156 -19.93 -15.09 26.05
CA MET A 156 -18.88 -14.55 26.91
C MET A 156 -19.18 -14.72 28.41
N PHE A 157 -20.47 -14.75 28.82
CA PHE A 157 -20.83 -14.95 30.22
C PHE A 157 -20.45 -16.34 30.74
N LEU A 158 -20.46 -17.37 29.89
CA LEU A 158 -20.06 -18.73 30.26
C LEU A 158 -18.57 -18.81 30.62
N TYR A 159 -17.75 -17.90 30.10
CA TYR A 159 -16.31 -17.83 30.36
C TYR A 159 -15.95 -16.89 31.52
N LYS A 160 -16.94 -16.20 32.10
CA LYS A 160 -16.75 -15.18 33.14
C LYS A 160 -16.55 -15.76 34.55
N SER A 161 -16.66 -17.09 34.71
CA SER A 161 -16.50 -17.78 36.00
C SER A 161 -15.13 -17.54 36.66
N THR A 162 -14.08 -17.19 35.91
CA THR A 162 -12.79 -16.73 36.48
C THR A 162 -12.17 -15.58 35.67
N LYS A 163 -11.49 -14.63 36.33
CA LYS A 163 -10.78 -13.52 35.63
C LYS A 163 -9.67 -14.03 34.69
N ASN A 164 -9.04 -15.16 35.02
CA ASN A 164 -7.98 -15.74 34.19
C ASN A 164 -8.51 -16.45 32.92
N SER A 165 -9.74 -16.99 32.95
CA SER A 165 -10.32 -17.63 31.76
C SER A 165 -10.66 -16.62 30.66
N LEU A 166 -11.09 -15.40 31.00
CA LEU A 166 -11.35 -14.35 30.01
C LEU A 166 -10.08 -13.83 29.33
N ASN A 167 -8.99 -13.63 30.07
CA ASN A 167 -7.71 -13.22 29.48
C ASN A 167 -7.20 -14.29 28.52
N LYS A 168 -7.24 -15.55 28.96
CA LYS A 168 -6.82 -16.69 28.14
C LYS A 168 -7.66 -16.80 26.87
N LEU A 169 -8.98 -16.57 26.95
CA LEU A 169 -9.87 -16.54 25.78
C LEU A 169 -9.50 -15.40 24.82
N PHE A 170 -9.27 -14.19 25.32
CA PHE A 170 -8.88 -13.04 24.49
C PHE A 170 -7.58 -13.33 23.73
N PHE A 171 -6.53 -13.77 24.41
CA PHE A 171 -5.25 -14.09 23.78
C PHE A 171 -5.35 -15.23 22.77
N ILE A 172 -6.18 -16.24 23.04
CA ILE A 172 -6.37 -17.35 22.09
C ILE A 172 -7.08 -16.86 20.82
N LYS A 173 -8.12 -16.03 20.95
CA LYS A 173 -8.79 -15.45 19.80
C LYS A 173 -7.87 -14.52 19.01
N LEU A 174 -7.05 -13.73 19.69
CA LEU A 174 -6.03 -12.89 19.06
C LEU A 174 -5.02 -13.76 18.30
N ALA A 175 -4.56 -14.86 18.90
CA ALA A 175 -3.64 -15.79 18.25
C ALA A 175 -4.28 -16.44 17.00
N VAL A 176 -5.57 -16.82 17.06
CA VAL A 176 -6.31 -17.33 15.89
C VAL A 176 -6.45 -16.26 14.81
N PHE A 177 -6.78 -15.02 15.19
CA PHE A 177 -6.85 -13.88 14.28
C PHE A 177 -5.52 -13.66 13.54
N LEU A 178 -4.41 -13.54 14.27
CA LEU A 178 -3.08 -13.34 13.68
C LEU A 178 -2.68 -14.52 12.79
N PHE A 179 -2.92 -15.75 13.25
CA PHE A 179 -2.59 -16.96 12.50
C PHE A 179 -3.31 -17.02 11.15
N ILE A 180 -4.60 -16.70 11.10
CA ILE A 180 -5.37 -16.71 9.83
C ILE A 180 -4.88 -15.62 8.88
N VAL A 181 -4.64 -14.40 9.38
CA VAL A 181 -4.15 -13.28 8.56
C VAL A 181 -2.76 -13.60 7.97
N ILE A 182 -1.86 -14.15 8.78
CA ILE A 182 -0.52 -14.55 8.33
C ILE A 182 -0.60 -15.67 7.28
N ILE A 183 -1.39 -16.72 7.52
CA ILE A 183 -1.57 -17.81 6.53
C ILE A 183 -2.16 -17.28 5.23
N PHE A 184 -3.17 -16.41 5.30
CA PHE A 184 -3.77 -15.82 4.11
C PHE A 184 -2.75 -14.99 3.32
N THR A 185 -1.89 -14.24 4.01
CA THR A 185 -0.80 -13.49 3.39
C THR A 185 0.19 -14.42 2.68
N PHE A 186 0.59 -15.53 3.32
CA PHE A 186 1.46 -16.55 2.69
C PHE A 186 0.81 -17.23 1.48
N LEU A 187 -0.50 -17.48 1.51
CA LEU A 187 -1.22 -18.03 0.36
C LEU A 187 -1.21 -17.04 -0.82
N CYS A 188 -1.48 -15.76 -0.57
CA CYS A 188 -1.41 -14.71 -1.60
C CYS A 188 0.01 -14.56 -2.16
N LEU A 189 1.05 -14.59 -1.29
CA LEU A 189 2.46 -14.60 -1.70
C LEU A 189 2.76 -15.78 -2.63
N GLY A 190 2.33 -16.99 -2.26
CA GLY A 190 2.51 -18.18 -3.08
C GLY A 190 1.91 -18.03 -4.47
N VAL A 191 0.71 -17.43 -4.58
CA VAL A 191 0.08 -17.14 -5.88
C VAL A 191 0.93 -16.17 -6.70
N ILE A 192 1.37 -15.05 -6.12
CA ILE A 192 2.18 -14.06 -6.84
C ILE A 192 3.49 -14.68 -7.33
N PHE A 193 4.17 -15.46 -6.49
CA PHE A 193 5.42 -16.12 -6.87
C PHE A 193 5.24 -17.12 -8.00
N LEU A 194 4.17 -17.92 -7.97
CA LEU A 194 3.84 -18.84 -9.06
C LEU A 194 3.57 -18.07 -10.35
N MET A 195 2.77 -16.99 -10.30
CA MET A 195 2.48 -16.17 -11.47
C MET A 195 3.74 -15.51 -12.03
N THR A 196 4.59 -14.94 -11.17
CA THR A 196 5.85 -14.29 -11.56
C THR A 196 6.81 -15.28 -12.24
N GLN A 197 6.93 -16.49 -11.69
CA GLN A 197 7.76 -17.55 -12.27
C GLN A 197 7.20 -18.05 -13.59
N TRP A 198 5.88 -18.23 -13.70
CA TRP A 198 5.25 -18.57 -14.99
C TRP A 198 5.37 -17.46 -16.02
N ASP A 199 5.43 -16.21 -15.59
CA ASP A 199 5.63 -15.06 -16.47
C ASP A 199 7.05 -14.97 -17.03
N GLY A 200 7.96 -15.85 -16.58
CA GLY A 200 9.35 -15.94 -17.01
C GLY A 200 10.30 -15.02 -16.24
N ILE A 201 9.84 -14.40 -15.15
CA ILE A 201 10.63 -13.43 -14.39
C ILE A 201 11.28 -14.14 -13.20
N SER A 202 12.62 -14.06 -13.12
CA SER A 202 13.36 -14.60 -11.99
C SER A 202 13.10 -13.79 -10.73
N LEU A 203 12.80 -14.47 -9.62
CA LEU A 203 12.59 -13.84 -8.31
C LEU A 203 13.88 -13.23 -7.72
N ASN A 204 15.05 -13.66 -8.22
CA ASN A 204 16.35 -13.16 -7.78
C ASN A 204 16.79 -11.89 -8.53
N THR A 205 16.00 -11.41 -9.49
CA THR A 205 16.33 -10.20 -10.26
C THR A 205 16.32 -8.98 -9.31
N PRO A 206 17.37 -8.13 -9.34
CA PRO A 206 17.49 -6.96 -8.45
C PRO A 206 16.51 -5.87 -8.85
N ILE A 207 15.66 -5.39 -7.93
CA ILE A 207 14.51 -4.51 -8.25
C ILE A 207 14.84 -3.22 -9.01
N GLN A 208 16.10 -2.80 -9.03
CA GLN A 208 16.63 -1.63 -9.74
C GLN A 208 16.33 -1.62 -11.25
N TRP A 209 15.88 -2.73 -11.82
CA TRP A 209 15.34 -2.76 -13.18
C TRP A 209 13.98 -2.00 -13.28
N LEU A 210 13.17 -1.96 -12.24
CA LEU A 210 11.95 -1.14 -12.28
C LEU A 210 12.29 0.35 -12.23
N LEU A 211 11.68 1.14 -13.11
CA LEU A 211 11.95 2.57 -13.28
C LEU A 211 11.83 3.36 -11.96
N ASP A 212 10.80 3.08 -11.17
CA ASP A 212 10.56 3.72 -9.87
C ASP A 212 11.58 3.33 -8.79
N TYR A 213 12.23 2.17 -8.95
CA TYR A 213 13.14 1.59 -7.96
C TYR A 213 14.62 1.63 -8.41
N ARG A 214 14.90 2.22 -9.57
CA ARG A 214 16.24 2.23 -10.19
C ARG A 214 17.34 2.85 -9.32
N PHE A 215 16.97 3.82 -8.48
CA PHE A 215 17.89 4.48 -7.53
C PHE A 215 17.64 4.05 -6.09
N ASN A 216 17.00 2.91 -5.88
CA ASN A 216 16.78 2.41 -4.54
C ASN A 216 18.12 2.02 -3.88
N ILE A 217 18.34 2.56 -2.68
CA ILE A 217 19.60 2.42 -1.95
C ILE A 217 19.77 1.00 -1.35
N THR A 218 18.67 0.26 -1.17
CA THR A 218 18.72 -1.15 -0.77
C THR A 218 18.70 -2.06 -1.99
N MET A 219 19.66 -2.98 -2.04
CA MET A 219 19.76 -4.01 -3.09
C MET A 219 18.81 -5.17 -2.78
N PHE A 220 17.52 -4.93 -2.91
CA PHE A 220 16.52 -5.98 -2.76
C PHE A 220 16.33 -6.77 -4.05
N THR A 221 16.22 -8.09 -3.90
CA THR A 221 15.69 -8.92 -4.96
C THR A 221 14.19 -8.67 -5.10
N LEU A 222 13.62 -9.03 -6.25
CA LEU A 222 12.18 -8.99 -6.46
C LEU A 222 11.41 -9.76 -5.36
N PHE A 223 11.95 -10.90 -4.94
CA PHE A 223 11.43 -11.67 -3.81
C PHE A 223 11.36 -10.82 -2.53
N ASP A 224 12.48 -10.20 -2.15
CA ASP A 224 12.58 -9.42 -0.91
C ASP A 224 11.57 -8.27 -0.90
N GLN A 225 11.41 -7.56 -2.02
CA GLN A 225 10.47 -6.44 -2.11
C GLN A 225 9.01 -6.90 -2.01
N ILE A 226 8.61 -7.95 -2.74
CA ILE A 226 7.23 -8.46 -2.69
C ILE A 226 6.88 -8.90 -1.27
N VAL A 227 7.78 -9.62 -0.61
CA VAL A 227 7.62 -10.03 0.79
C VAL A 227 7.47 -8.81 1.68
N LEU A 228 8.41 -7.86 1.60
CA LEU A 228 8.41 -6.65 2.42
C LEU A 228 7.10 -5.86 2.29
N LEU A 229 6.67 -5.57 1.05
CA LEU A 229 5.47 -4.79 0.78
C LEU A 229 4.21 -5.47 1.34
N MET A 230 4.04 -6.77 1.08
CA MET A 230 2.85 -7.50 1.56
C MET A 230 2.82 -7.62 3.08
N PHE A 231 3.97 -7.79 3.73
CA PHE A 231 4.03 -7.81 5.19
C PHE A 231 3.74 -6.44 5.80
N ILE A 232 4.25 -5.34 5.22
CA ILE A 232 3.92 -3.98 5.64
C ILE A 232 2.41 -3.75 5.57
N GLN A 233 1.78 -4.06 4.43
CA GLN A 233 0.34 -3.93 4.23
C GLN A 233 -0.46 -4.82 5.20
N ALA A 234 -0.02 -6.07 5.42
CA ALA A 234 -0.66 -6.98 6.36
C ALA A 234 -0.55 -6.48 7.81
N PHE A 235 0.60 -5.95 8.24
CA PHE A 235 0.77 -5.40 9.58
C PHE A 235 -0.05 -4.13 9.80
N ALA A 236 -0.11 -3.23 8.80
CA ALA A 236 -0.97 -2.06 8.84
C ALA A 236 -2.45 -2.46 8.97
N ALA A 237 -2.89 -3.47 8.22
CA ALA A 237 -4.25 -4.00 8.31
C ALA A 237 -4.55 -4.68 9.67
N ILE A 238 -3.57 -5.41 10.24
CA ILE A 238 -3.67 -5.99 11.59
C ILE A 238 -3.83 -4.86 12.62
N PHE A 239 -3.04 -3.80 12.52
CA PHE A 239 -3.14 -2.65 13.41
C PHE A 239 -4.54 -2.03 13.38
N ILE A 240 -5.07 -1.78 12.18
CA ILE A 240 -6.42 -1.25 11.99
C ILE A 240 -7.46 -2.23 12.53
N GLY A 241 -7.28 -3.53 12.31
CA GLY A 241 -8.17 -4.55 12.85
C GLY A 241 -8.20 -4.54 14.38
N VAL A 242 -7.05 -4.43 15.02
CA VAL A 242 -6.95 -4.30 16.48
C VAL A 242 -7.57 -2.99 16.98
N PHE A 243 -7.42 -1.90 16.23
CA PHE A 243 -8.06 -0.62 16.52
C PHE A 243 -9.59 -0.70 16.42
N VAL A 244 -10.13 -1.33 15.38
CA VAL A 244 -11.56 -1.65 15.25
C VAL A 244 -12.03 -2.46 16.45
N LEU A 245 -11.29 -3.51 16.82
CA LEU A 245 -11.63 -4.36 17.97
C LEU A 245 -11.73 -3.52 19.25
N MET A 246 -10.76 -2.63 19.50
CA MET A 246 -10.78 -1.72 20.64
C MET A 246 -12.04 -0.85 20.64
N LEU A 247 -12.37 -0.19 19.51
CA LEU A 247 -13.52 0.69 19.41
C LEU A 247 -14.85 -0.06 19.54
N VAL A 248 -14.97 -1.25 18.95
CA VAL A 248 -16.17 -2.09 19.05
C VAL A 248 -16.40 -2.52 20.51
N ILE A 249 -15.35 -2.89 21.23
CA ILE A 249 -15.43 -3.24 22.66
C ILE A 249 -15.76 -1.99 23.50
N LEU A 250 -15.14 -0.84 23.20
CA LEU A 250 -15.34 0.42 23.92
C LEU A 250 -16.78 0.93 23.78
N PHE A 251 -17.26 1.07 22.55
CA PHE A 251 -18.58 1.65 22.27
C PHE A 251 -19.72 0.69 22.52
N ARG A 252 -19.42 -0.61 22.60
CA ARG A 252 -20.44 -1.65 22.66
C ARG A 252 -21.48 -1.46 21.55
N ASN A 253 -21.00 -1.16 20.35
CA ASN A 253 -21.84 -1.04 19.17
C ASN A 253 -20.95 -1.26 17.96
N LEU A 254 -21.25 -2.30 17.20
CA LEU A 254 -20.46 -2.64 16.02
C LEU A 254 -20.53 -1.54 14.96
N SER A 255 -21.73 -1.02 14.68
CA SER A 255 -21.91 0.04 13.67
C SER A 255 -21.14 1.30 14.06
N LEU A 256 -21.15 1.66 15.35
CA LEU A 256 -20.40 2.82 15.84
C LEU A 256 -18.90 2.58 15.78
N GLY A 257 -18.41 1.39 16.20
CA GLY A 257 -16.99 1.04 16.10
C GLY A 257 -16.44 1.10 14.68
N TYR A 258 -17.15 0.51 13.71
CA TYR A 258 -16.77 0.62 12.31
C TYR A 258 -16.92 2.05 11.76
N GLY A 259 -17.97 2.77 12.14
CA GLY A 259 -18.18 4.16 11.70
C GLY A 259 -17.05 5.09 12.14
N VAL A 260 -16.62 4.99 13.41
CA VAL A 260 -15.49 5.78 13.93
C VAL A 260 -14.16 5.35 13.30
N THR A 261 -13.97 4.05 13.04
CA THR A 261 -12.79 3.57 12.30
C THR A 261 -12.75 4.15 10.88
N LEU A 262 -13.90 4.19 10.21
CA LEU A 262 -13.99 4.76 8.85
C LEU A 262 -13.68 6.26 8.87
N LEU A 263 -14.20 7.01 9.84
CA LEU A 263 -13.84 8.42 10.03
C LEU A 263 -12.35 8.61 10.31
N PHE A 264 -11.74 7.72 11.11
CA PHE A 264 -10.30 7.72 11.36
C PHE A 264 -9.51 7.51 10.07
N LEU A 265 -9.84 6.48 9.27
CA LEU A 265 -9.18 6.23 7.98
C LEU A 265 -9.39 7.36 6.97
N LEU A 266 -10.56 8.01 6.97
CA LEU A 266 -10.78 9.22 6.16
C LEU A 266 -9.92 10.39 6.62
N SER A 267 -9.75 10.57 7.93
CA SER A 267 -8.85 11.60 8.44
C SER A 267 -7.39 11.32 8.09
N GLU A 268 -6.95 10.06 8.15
CA GLU A 268 -5.63 9.63 7.69
C GLU A 268 -5.46 9.91 6.19
N TYR A 269 -6.47 9.59 5.36
CA TYR A 269 -6.46 9.91 3.94
C TYR A 269 -6.29 11.42 3.69
N PHE A 270 -7.08 12.26 4.35
CA PHE A 270 -6.97 13.71 4.18
C PHE A 270 -5.61 14.25 4.63
N LEU A 271 -5.08 13.75 5.76
CA LEU A 271 -3.73 14.11 6.22
C LEU A 271 -2.67 13.72 5.18
N TYR A 272 -2.78 12.54 4.57
CA TYR A 272 -1.84 12.10 3.54
C TYR A 272 -1.94 12.95 2.26
N SER A 273 -3.16 13.22 1.79
CA SER A 273 -3.40 13.92 0.52
C SER A 273 -3.07 15.42 0.58
N PHE A 274 -3.34 16.08 1.70
CA PHE A 274 -3.12 17.53 1.82
C PHE A 274 -1.74 17.92 2.36
N THR A 275 -0.95 16.97 2.88
CA THR A 275 0.41 17.25 3.35
C THR A 275 1.41 17.17 2.19
N SER A 276 1.98 18.32 1.84
CA SER A 276 3.08 18.37 0.86
C SER A 276 4.37 17.80 1.46
N VAL A 277 5.21 17.21 0.61
CA VAL A 277 6.47 16.58 1.02
C VAL A 277 7.48 17.61 1.54
N SER A 278 7.37 18.86 1.11
CA SER A 278 8.22 19.98 1.52
C SER A 278 7.76 20.70 2.80
N SER A 279 6.63 20.30 3.39
CA SER A 279 6.09 20.97 4.59
C SER A 279 6.83 20.57 5.87
N SER A 280 6.74 21.38 6.92
CA SER A 280 7.21 20.97 8.25
C SER A 280 6.40 19.81 8.84
N PHE A 281 5.23 19.50 8.26
CA PHE A 281 4.32 18.46 8.69
C PHE A 281 4.52 17.13 7.96
N THR A 282 5.55 17.00 7.12
CA THR A 282 5.81 15.79 6.33
C THR A 282 5.95 14.53 7.18
N VAL A 283 6.39 14.65 8.44
CA VAL A 283 6.43 13.53 9.39
C VAL A 283 5.06 12.83 9.52
N PHE A 284 3.95 13.58 9.50
CA PHE A 284 2.61 12.99 9.55
C PHE A 284 2.25 12.20 8.30
N LYS A 285 2.83 12.54 7.14
CA LYS A 285 2.64 11.77 5.90
C LYS A 285 3.25 10.38 6.02
N TYR A 286 4.37 10.28 6.72
CA TYR A 286 5.08 9.01 6.88
C TYR A 286 4.64 8.16 8.07
N ILE A 287 4.08 8.75 9.13
CA ILE A 287 3.45 7.96 10.21
C ILE A 287 2.07 7.43 9.79
N ASN A 288 1.53 7.95 8.68
CA ASN A 288 0.19 7.70 8.21
C ASN A 288 -0.09 6.23 7.87
N LEU A 289 -1.15 5.65 8.44
CA LEU A 289 -1.52 4.26 8.16
C LEU A 289 -2.09 4.07 6.76
N TYR A 290 -2.70 5.11 6.19
CA TYR A 290 -3.16 5.10 4.80
C TYR A 290 -1.98 4.93 3.84
N TYR A 291 -0.84 5.57 4.12
CA TYR A 291 0.38 5.42 3.31
C TYR A 291 0.88 3.96 3.30
N TYR A 292 0.81 3.25 4.43
CA TYR A 292 1.26 1.85 4.47
C TYR A 292 0.31 0.85 3.81
N LEU A 293 -0.96 1.20 3.68
CA LEU A 293 -1.95 0.36 2.99
C LEU A 293 -2.04 0.67 1.50
N PHE A 294 -2.03 1.95 1.14
CA PHE A 294 -2.38 2.44 -0.19
C PHE A 294 -1.31 3.33 -0.82
N GLY A 295 -0.21 3.58 -0.11
CA GLY A 295 0.94 4.28 -0.67
C GLY A 295 1.82 3.33 -1.46
N THR A 296 2.46 3.86 -2.51
CA THR A 296 3.59 3.22 -3.15
C THR A 296 4.83 3.54 -2.31
N ILE A 297 5.53 2.50 -1.85
CA ILE A 297 6.78 2.66 -1.08
C ILE A 297 7.92 2.94 -2.07
N ASN A 298 7.79 4.05 -2.81
CA ASN A 298 8.72 4.43 -3.87
C ASN A 298 9.86 5.31 -3.35
N HIS A 299 9.81 5.70 -2.07
CA HIS A 299 10.80 6.59 -1.48
C HIS A 299 11.34 5.96 -0.20
N VAL A 300 12.53 5.40 -0.29
CA VAL A 300 13.31 5.05 0.89
C VAL A 300 13.85 6.36 1.45
N GLN A 301 13.11 6.90 2.41
CA GLN A 301 13.64 7.94 3.27
C GLN A 301 14.39 7.28 4.42
N TRP A 302 15.44 7.95 4.88
CA TRP A 302 16.30 7.45 5.93
C TRP A 302 16.08 8.27 7.18
N VAL A 303 16.03 7.59 8.32
CA VAL A 303 16.04 8.24 9.62
C VAL A 303 17.33 7.87 10.32
N LEU A 304 18.08 8.87 10.74
CA LEU A 304 19.23 8.66 11.61
C LEU A 304 18.73 8.44 13.04
N VAL A 305 18.93 7.24 13.56
CA VAL A 305 18.63 6.89 14.95
C VAL A 305 19.93 6.42 15.59
N ALA A 306 20.40 7.14 16.62
CA ALA A 306 21.65 6.83 17.33
C ALA A 306 22.87 6.66 16.39
N ASN A 307 23.07 7.61 15.47
CA ASN A 307 24.14 7.62 14.46
C ASN A 307 24.16 6.40 13.52
N ARG A 308 23.02 5.74 13.35
CA ARG A 308 22.83 4.71 12.32
C ARG A 308 21.66 5.07 11.43
N MET A 309 21.84 4.93 10.12
CA MET A 309 20.78 5.12 9.13
C MET A 309 19.87 3.89 9.15
N PHE A 310 18.59 4.10 9.44
CA PHE A 310 17.55 3.09 9.30
C PHE A 310 16.62 3.48 8.16
N ASP A 311 16.14 2.47 7.43
CA ASP A 311 15.04 2.63 6.49
C ASP A 311 13.81 3.11 7.27
N PHE A 312 13.22 4.22 6.83
CA PHE A 312 12.01 4.77 7.43
C PHE A 312 10.90 3.72 7.54
N SER A 313 10.78 2.84 6.54
CA SER A 313 9.78 1.76 6.51
C SER A 313 9.93 0.79 7.67
N LEU A 314 11.16 0.55 8.13
CA LEU A 314 11.44 -0.30 9.29
C LEU A 314 11.09 0.44 10.58
N VAL A 315 11.50 1.70 10.70
CA VAL A 315 11.22 2.55 11.88
C VAL A 315 9.72 2.72 12.09
N SER A 316 8.97 2.97 11.03
CA SER A 316 7.53 3.14 11.08
C SER A 316 6.78 1.84 11.38
N LEU A 317 7.29 0.70 10.88
CA LEU A 317 6.76 -0.61 11.22
C LEU A 317 6.95 -0.87 12.72
N LEU A 318 8.14 -0.62 13.27
CA LEU A 318 8.39 -0.72 14.71
C LEU A 318 7.49 0.22 15.53
N PHE A 319 7.31 1.46 15.07
CA PHE A 319 6.41 2.42 15.71
C PHE A 319 4.95 1.95 15.69
N SER A 320 4.48 1.41 14.56
CA SER A 320 3.14 0.83 14.40
C SER A 320 2.95 -0.39 15.31
N PHE A 321 3.98 -1.23 15.49
CA PHE A 321 3.96 -2.33 16.44
C PHE A 321 3.83 -1.85 17.89
N ALA A 322 4.59 -0.82 18.28
CA ALA A 322 4.53 -0.25 19.61
C ALA A 322 3.14 0.33 19.91
N LEU A 323 2.59 1.12 18.98
CA LEU A 323 1.22 1.63 19.08
C LEU A 323 0.19 0.48 19.11
N GLY A 324 0.38 -0.55 18.28
CA GLY A 324 -0.54 -1.69 18.20
C GLY A 324 -0.59 -2.44 19.52
N PHE A 325 0.56 -2.59 20.19
CA PHE A 325 0.64 -3.16 21.52
C PHE A 325 -0.12 -2.33 22.57
N ILE A 326 -0.02 -1.00 22.52
CA ILE A 326 -0.79 -0.11 23.40
C ILE A 326 -2.30 -0.29 23.17
N VAL A 327 -2.75 -0.28 21.91
CA VAL A 327 -4.16 -0.50 21.55
C VAL A 327 -4.65 -1.88 22.03
N LEU A 328 -3.81 -2.93 21.91
CA LEU A 328 -4.12 -4.26 22.44
C LEU A 328 -4.30 -4.26 23.96
N LEU A 329 -3.43 -3.57 24.71
CA LEU A 329 -3.54 -3.47 26.16
C LEU A 329 -4.82 -2.75 26.58
N ILE A 330 -5.17 -1.67 25.89
CA ILE A 330 -6.43 -0.94 26.12
C ILE A 330 -7.63 -1.84 25.82
N SER A 331 -7.61 -2.53 24.68
CA SER A 331 -8.65 -3.50 24.29
C SER A 331 -8.81 -4.60 25.36
N LEU A 332 -7.72 -5.15 25.87
CA LEU A 332 -7.74 -6.18 26.92
C LEU A 332 -8.35 -5.65 28.23
N CYS A 333 -7.97 -4.44 28.66
CA CYS A 333 -8.55 -3.81 29.84
C CYS A 333 -10.06 -3.58 29.68
N ASN A 334 -10.50 -3.09 28.53
CA ASN A 334 -11.91 -2.88 28.24
C ASN A 334 -12.68 -4.20 28.14
N TYR A 335 -12.07 -5.25 27.58
CA TYR A 335 -12.63 -6.59 27.50
C TYR A 335 -12.83 -7.24 28.88
N LYS A 336 -11.95 -6.96 29.85
CA LYS A 336 -12.13 -7.39 31.24
C LYS A 336 -13.26 -6.62 31.93
N ASN A 337 -13.34 -5.32 31.67
CA ASN A 337 -14.24 -4.39 32.34
C ASN A 337 -15.65 -4.33 31.72
N SER A 338 -15.92 -5.05 30.63
CA SER A 338 -17.26 -5.24 30.08
C SER A 338 -18.08 -6.13 31.03
N SER A 339 -18.46 -5.56 32.19
CA SER A 339 -19.13 -6.24 33.29
C SER A 339 -20.64 -6.35 33.10
N LEU A 340 -21.21 -5.58 32.18
CA LEU A 340 -22.63 -5.51 31.90
C LEU A 340 -22.82 -5.92 30.44
N GLY A 341 -23.72 -6.90 30.23
CA GLY A 341 -24.19 -7.23 28.90
C GLY A 341 -24.56 -5.95 28.18
N PHE A 342 -24.40 -5.95 26.87
CA PHE A 342 -25.01 -4.91 26.07
C PHE A 342 -26.46 -4.84 26.55
N SER A 343 -26.93 -3.63 26.88
CA SER A 343 -28.36 -3.40 26.89
C SER A 343 -28.86 -4.09 25.63
N ASN A 344 -29.83 -4.98 25.76
CA ASN A 344 -30.71 -5.31 24.64
C ASN A 344 -31.41 -4.00 24.27
N HIS A 345 -30.67 -3.03 23.71
CA HIS A 345 -31.15 -2.37 22.54
C HIS A 345 -31.34 -3.53 21.60
N ASN A 346 -32.57 -4.05 21.65
CA ASN A 346 -33.23 -4.60 20.50
C ASN A 346 -32.87 -3.62 19.40
N ALA A 347 -31.77 -3.88 18.68
CA ALA A 347 -31.69 -3.51 17.31
C ALA A 347 -32.85 -4.29 16.73
N ARG A 348 -34.06 -3.69 16.85
CA ARG A 348 -35.11 -3.85 15.88
C ARG A 348 -34.41 -3.41 14.62
N GLY A 349 -33.67 -4.34 14.00
CA GLY A 349 -33.22 -4.19 12.64
C GLY A 349 -34.47 -3.74 11.89
N PHE A 350 -34.30 -2.74 11.03
CA PHE A 350 -35.39 -2.24 10.21
C PHE A 350 -36.21 -3.43 9.69
N GLN A 351 -37.40 -3.65 10.26
CA GLN A 351 -38.24 -4.75 9.82
C GLN A 351 -38.73 -4.33 8.45
N VAL A 352 -38.07 -4.83 7.41
CA VAL A 352 -38.52 -4.60 6.05
C VAL A 352 -39.73 -5.50 5.86
N ASN A 353 -40.91 -4.94 6.08
CA ASN A 353 -42.17 -5.60 5.83
C ASN A 353 -42.28 -5.84 4.32
N SER A 354 -41.91 -7.04 3.90
CA SER A 354 -42.06 -7.52 2.54
C SER A 354 -43.19 -8.55 2.51
N THR A 355 -44.11 -8.39 1.57
CA THR A 355 -45.23 -9.32 1.33
C THR A 355 -44.78 -10.62 0.65
N SER A 356 -43.59 -10.64 0.05
CA SER A 356 -43.00 -11.82 -0.59
C SER A 356 -41.85 -12.37 0.24
N LEU A 357 -41.90 -13.68 0.53
CA LEU A 357 -40.84 -14.41 1.24
C LEU A 357 -39.50 -14.33 0.50
N VAL A 358 -39.54 -14.39 -0.83
CA VAL A 358 -38.36 -14.28 -1.70
C VAL A 358 -37.75 -12.89 -1.60
N TRP A 359 -38.58 -11.85 -1.62
CA TRP A 359 -38.12 -10.47 -1.49
C TRP A 359 -37.59 -10.17 -0.09
N HIS A 360 -38.18 -10.78 0.94
CA HIS A 360 -37.68 -10.70 2.31
C HIS A 360 -36.31 -11.36 2.46
N GLU A 361 -36.12 -12.58 1.95
CA GLU A 361 -34.83 -13.27 2.01
C GLU A 361 -33.77 -12.62 1.11
N PHE A 362 -34.16 -12.05 -0.04
CA PHE A 362 -33.26 -11.25 -0.87
C PHE A 362 -32.78 -9.99 -0.13
N LEU A 363 -33.70 -9.18 0.41
CA LEU A 363 -33.35 -7.97 1.17
C LEU A 363 -32.56 -8.29 2.44
N ARG A 364 -32.87 -9.41 3.11
CA ARG A 364 -32.09 -9.94 4.22
C ARG A 364 -30.67 -10.31 3.79
N THR A 365 -30.52 -10.94 2.63
CA THR A 365 -29.21 -11.32 2.10
C THR A 365 -28.41 -10.09 1.64
N VAL A 366 -29.05 -9.09 1.05
CA VAL A 366 -28.41 -7.88 0.50
C VAL A 366 -28.05 -6.86 1.57
N PHE A 367 -28.98 -6.55 2.49
CA PHE A 367 -28.82 -5.48 3.47
C PHE A 367 -28.44 -5.98 4.87
N PHE A 368 -28.85 -7.19 5.27
CA PHE A 368 -28.58 -7.72 6.61
C PHE A 368 -27.36 -8.63 6.69
N ASN A 369 -27.08 -9.40 5.63
CA ASN A 369 -25.80 -10.09 5.48
C ASN A 369 -24.76 -9.11 4.94
N LYS A 370 -24.10 -8.42 5.88
CA LYS A 370 -23.03 -7.41 5.65
C LYS A 370 -21.96 -7.86 4.63
N GLY A 371 -21.76 -9.17 4.45
CA GLY A 371 -20.86 -9.74 3.44
C GLY A 371 -21.26 -9.46 1.99
N PHE A 372 -22.56 -9.41 1.66
CA PHE A 372 -23.00 -9.13 0.28
C PHE A 372 -22.69 -7.68 -0.12
N LEU A 373 -22.90 -6.72 0.78
CA LEU A 373 -22.60 -5.32 0.54
C LEU A 373 -21.10 -5.09 0.35
N ILE A 374 -20.26 -5.82 1.10
CA ILE A 374 -18.80 -5.83 0.92
C ILE A 374 -18.43 -6.42 -0.44
N VAL A 375 -18.98 -7.56 -0.83
CA VAL A 375 -18.74 -8.17 -2.15
C VAL A 375 -19.22 -7.24 -3.27
N LEU A 376 -20.37 -6.60 -3.12
CA LEU A 376 -20.89 -5.62 -4.07
C LEU A 376 -19.99 -4.40 -4.19
N LEU A 377 -19.47 -3.87 -3.07
CA LEU A 377 -18.51 -2.76 -3.08
C LEU A 377 -17.18 -3.15 -3.74
N ILE A 378 -16.69 -4.36 -3.47
CA ILE A 378 -15.49 -4.90 -4.15
C ILE A 378 -15.75 -5.04 -5.66
N LEU A 379 -16.94 -5.49 -6.04
CA LEU A 379 -17.33 -5.70 -7.44
C LEU A 379 -17.58 -4.37 -8.17
N ILE A 380 -18.18 -3.37 -7.50
CA ILE A 380 -18.31 -2.01 -8.02
C ILE A 380 -16.94 -1.35 -8.15
N TYR A 381 -16.04 -1.53 -7.17
CA TYR A 381 -14.68 -1.02 -7.23
C TYR A 381 -13.89 -1.68 -8.36
N SER A 382 -13.98 -3.01 -8.51
CA SER A 382 -13.30 -3.73 -9.60
C SER A 382 -13.87 -3.35 -10.97
N LEU A 383 -15.19 -3.20 -11.11
CA LEU A 383 -15.83 -2.70 -12.33
C LEU A 383 -15.46 -1.24 -12.62
N ASN A 384 -15.44 -0.37 -11.61
CA ASN A 384 -15.06 1.03 -11.77
C ASN A 384 -13.61 1.11 -12.25
N ARG A 385 -12.70 0.36 -11.62
CA ARG A 385 -11.30 0.27 -12.05
C ARG A 385 -11.15 -0.29 -13.46
N TYR A 386 -11.97 -1.26 -13.85
CA TYR A 386 -11.99 -1.78 -15.21
C TYR A 386 -12.54 -0.74 -16.22
N SER A 387 -13.51 0.08 -15.82
CA SER A 387 -14.09 1.12 -16.68
C SER A 387 -13.27 2.42 -16.74
N SER A 388 -12.51 2.72 -15.70
CA SER A 388 -11.61 3.88 -15.60
C SER A 388 -10.19 3.53 -16.03
N PHE A 389 -10.00 2.39 -16.70
CA PHE A 389 -8.72 1.93 -17.21
C PHE A 389 -8.27 2.85 -18.35
N THR A 390 -7.68 3.97 -17.96
CA THR A 390 -6.73 4.70 -18.78
C THR A 390 -5.37 4.21 -18.32
N VAL A 391 -4.49 3.91 -19.28
CA VAL A 391 -3.09 3.49 -19.08
C VAL A 391 -2.53 4.21 -17.86
N SER A 392 -2.03 3.46 -16.87
CA SER A 392 -1.44 4.03 -15.65
C SER A 392 -0.37 5.03 -16.06
N LYS A 393 -0.67 6.31 -15.93
CA LYS A 393 0.25 7.39 -16.27
C LYS A 393 1.28 7.47 -15.15
N SER A 394 2.55 7.42 -15.51
CA SER A 394 3.63 7.61 -14.54
C SER A 394 3.44 8.95 -13.81
N GLN A 395 3.98 9.10 -12.60
CA GLN A 395 3.90 10.38 -11.88
C GLN A 395 4.46 11.54 -12.73
N GLY A 396 5.51 11.28 -13.52
CA GLY A 396 6.04 12.26 -14.47
C GLY A 396 5.07 12.62 -15.59
N GLN A 397 4.26 11.67 -16.05
CA GLN A 397 3.23 11.90 -17.06
C GLN A 397 1.99 12.60 -16.47
N LEU A 398 1.64 12.32 -15.21
CA LEU A 398 0.63 13.09 -14.48
C LEU A 398 1.10 14.53 -14.27
N ASP A 399 2.37 14.74 -13.90
CA ASP A 399 2.95 16.07 -13.75
C ASP A 399 3.02 16.81 -15.09
N TYR A 400 3.39 16.11 -16.17
CA TYR A 400 3.37 16.64 -17.54
C TYR A 400 1.97 17.04 -17.98
N GLU A 401 0.96 16.19 -17.78
CA GLU A 401 -0.43 16.52 -18.15
C GLU A 401 -1.04 17.61 -17.26
N LEU A 402 -0.59 17.72 -16.00
CA LEU A 402 -0.98 18.82 -15.11
C LEU A 402 -0.32 20.14 -15.54
N ILE A 403 0.87 20.09 -16.16
CA ILE A 403 1.51 21.24 -16.80
C ILE A 403 0.80 21.55 -18.13
N GLU A 404 0.58 20.55 -18.98
CA GLU A 404 -0.08 20.67 -20.28
C GLU A 404 -1.51 21.22 -20.15
N SER A 405 -2.27 20.75 -19.16
CA SER A 405 -3.63 21.21 -18.90
C SER A 405 -3.74 22.66 -18.46
N ARG A 406 -2.64 23.28 -17.99
CA ARG A 406 -2.59 24.74 -17.73
C ARG A 406 -2.61 25.57 -19.02
N TYR A 407 -2.39 24.93 -20.17
CA TYR A 407 -2.33 25.57 -21.48
C TYR A 407 -3.47 25.14 -22.41
N TYR A 408 -4.40 24.29 -21.97
CA TYR A 408 -5.61 24.00 -22.74
C TYR A 408 -6.58 25.19 -22.76
N GLY A 409 -7.09 25.53 -23.95
CA GLY A 409 -8.03 26.63 -24.19
C GLY A 409 -7.75 27.35 -25.51
N GLU A 410 -8.53 28.39 -25.82
CA GLU A 410 -8.24 29.24 -26.98
C GLU A 410 -6.92 29.99 -26.76
N LEU A 411 -6.03 29.90 -27.75
CA LEU A 411 -4.75 30.60 -27.81
C LEU A 411 -4.99 32.12 -27.78
N ASN A 412 -4.89 32.72 -26.60
CA ASN A 412 -4.99 34.16 -26.41
C ASN A 412 -3.63 34.75 -25.98
N GLU A 413 -3.44 36.06 -26.16
CA GLU A 413 -2.17 36.74 -25.85
C GLU A 413 -1.71 36.51 -24.40
N THR A 414 -2.65 36.39 -23.46
CA THR A 414 -2.35 36.08 -22.05
C THR A 414 -1.70 34.70 -21.87
N ILE A 415 -2.20 33.68 -22.57
CA ILE A 415 -1.65 32.31 -22.53
C ILE A 415 -0.31 32.26 -23.27
N LEU A 416 -0.17 32.95 -24.41
CA LEU A 416 1.09 33.08 -25.14
C LEU A 416 2.17 33.75 -24.29
N ASN A 417 1.83 34.85 -23.62
CA ASN A 417 2.75 35.55 -22.73
C ASN A 417 3.14 34.65 -21.55
N LYS A 418 2.19 33.90 -20.99
CA LYS A 418 2.48 32.95 -19.91
C LYS A 418 3.39 31.80 -20.36
N ILE A 419 3.14 31.22 -21.54
CA ILE A 419 4.02 30.20 -22.14
C ILE A 419 5.42 30.77 -22.36
N SER A 420 5.53 31.98 -22.91
CA SER A 420 6.83 32.63 -23.14
C SER A 420 7.57 32.92 -21.82
N GLN A 421 6.84 33.32 -20.77
CA GLN A 421 7.40 33.56 -19.45
C GLN A 421 7.86 32.26 -18.79
N ASP A 422 7.06 31.19 -18.87
CA ASP A 422 7.40 29.89 -18.30
C ASP A 422 8.59 29.24 -19.07
N ILE A 423 8.71 29.47 -20.38
CA ILE A 423 9.88 29.12 -21.19
C ILE A 423 11.11 29.92 -20.77
N ASP A 424 10.98 31.23 -20.59
CA ASP A 424 12.07 32.10 -20.16
C ASP A 424 12.55 31.77 -18.74
N GLU A 425 11.63 31.47 -17.82
CA GLU A 425 11.94 31.03 -16.46
C GLU A 425 12.62 29.65 -16.47
N SER A 426 12.15 28.73 -17.32
CA SER A 426 12.79 27.42 -17.51
C SER A 426 14.18 27.55 -18.12
N HIS A 427 14.37 28.45 -19.10
CA HIS A 427 15.67 28.75 -19.68
C HIS A 427 16.61 29.42 -18.66
N LYS A 428 16.10 30.34 -17.85
CA LYS A 428 16.88 30.95 -16.75
C LYS A 428 17.26 29.92 -15.71
N ALA A 429 16.36 29.02 -15.32
CA ALA A 429 16.65 27.92 -14.42
C ALA A 429 17.70 26.97 -15.01
N LEU A 430 17.59 26.63 -16.30
CA LEU A 430 18.56 25.82 -17.03
C LEU A 430 19.93 26.51 -17.08
N VAL A 431 19.98 27.80 -17.40
CA VAL A 431 21.22 28.60 -17.43
C VAL A 431 21.83 28.72 -16.03
N ILE A 432 21.02 28.89 -14.97
CA ILE A 432 21.51 28.89 -13.58
C ILE A 432 22.10 27.52 -13.23
N LEU A 433 21.44 26.42 -13.58
CA LEU A 433 21.94 25.06 -13.34
C LEU A 433 23.21 24.77 -14.15
N THR A 434 23.29 25.27 -15.39
CA THR A 434 24.44 25.10 -16.28
C THR A 434 25.63 25.96 -15.82
N ASN A 435 25.37 27.18 -15.37
CA ASN A 435 26.39 28.08 -14.82
C ASN A 435 26.85 27.64 -13.42
N GLN A 436 25.98 27.08 -12.59
CA GLN A 436 26.38 26.44 -11.33
C GLN A 436 27.25 25.20 -11.58
N ASN A 437 27.00 24.46 -12.67
CA ASN A 437 27.90 23.38 -13.10
C ASN A 437 29.23 23.91 -13.64
N ASN A 438 29.25 25.03 -14.37
CA ASN A 438 30.46 25.61 -14.96
C ASN A 438 31.34 26.37 -13.94
N ASP A 439 30.75 27.07 -12.98
CA ASP A 439 31.49 27.76 -11.91
C ASP A 439 32.09 26.76 -10.90
N GLY A 440 31.48 25.58 -10.75
CA GLY A 440 32.05 24.45 -10.02
C GLY A 440 33.24 23.78 -10.74
N GLN A 441 33.31 23.88 -12.08
CA GLN A 441 34.43 23.37 -12.87
C GLN A 441 35.59 24.36 -13.03
N ASN A 442 35.35 25.67 -12.96
CA ASN A 442 36.39 26.70 -13.08
C ASN A 442 37.11 27.06 -11.76
N GLN A 443 36.71 26.44 -10.64
CA GLN A 443 37.41 26.55 -9.35
C GLN A 443 38.07 25.23 -8.89
N LEU A 444 38.11 24.21 -9.75
CA LEU A 444 39.03 23.07 -9.68
C LEU A 444 40.26 23.35 -10.55
#